data_AF-A0A933UJQ6-F1
#
_entry.id   AF-A0A933UJQ6-F1
#
_cell.length_a   1.000
_cell.length_b   1.000
_cell.length_c   1.000
_cell.angle_alpha   90.00
_cell.angle_beta   90.00
_cell.angle_gamma   90.00
#
_symmetry.space_group_name_H-M   'P 1'
#
loop_
_entity.id
_entity.type
_entity.pdbx_description
1 polymer ?
#
loop_
_entity_poly.entity_id
_entity_poly.type
_entity_poly.pdbx_seq_one_letter_code
_entity_poly.pdbx_strand_id
1 'polypeptide(L)'
;MNIATFRPATGMHLITASQLDGLLQHRTGLEDLCFWPCPYGHNEVVFEGLVKCHEGVRHLVHRYAKVNLHGAALDTLQHGTFSPRPYRLAQACDGSINECVLALFVNFCAARHHSADALFGTAYPDERPLPRWNEVVAAADWQGVCYPARWDTAAVAGLLESLHAINYHQLAAVVAEAS
;
A
#
# COMPACT_ATOMS: atom_id res chain seq x y z
N MET A 1 11.71 -11.88 -1.36
CA MET A 1 10.75 -12.35 -2.37
C MET A 1 11.28 -11.97 -3.75
N ASN A 2 11.42 -12.95 -4.64
CA ASN A 2 11.74 -12.68 -6.04
C ASN A 2 10.51 -12.02 -6.68
N ILE A 3 10.66 -10.81 -7.20
CA ILE A 3 9.63 -10.15 -7.99
C ILE A 3 9.69 -10.79 -9.37
N ALA A 4 8.86 -11.79 -9.61
CA ALA A 4 8.71 -12.37 -10.94
C ALA A 4 7.95 -11.36 -11.80
N THR A 5 8.66 -10.66 -12.68
CA THR A 5 8.06 -9.82 -13.71
C THR A 5 7.51 -10.72 -14.82
N PHE A 6 6.32 -11.26 -14.60
CA PHE A 6 5.63 -12.05 -15.62
C PHE A 6 5.19 -11.12 -16.74
N ARG A 7 5.86 -11.18 -17.90
CA ARG A 7 5.42 -10.52 -19.14
C ARG A 7 4.99 -11.56 -20.17
N PRO A 8 3.69 -11.90 -20.26
CA PRO A 8 3.13 -12.40 -21.50
C PRO A 8 2.08 -11.43 -22.04
N ALA A 9 1.93 -11.44 -23.36
CA ALA A 9 1.07 -10.57 -24.15
C ALA A 9 -0.24 -10.14 -23.46
N THR A 10 -0.33 -8.83 -23.16
CA THR A 10 -1.55 -8.01 -23.02
C THR A 10 -2.77 -8.68 -22.38
N GLY A 11 -2.91 -8.57 -21.05
CA GLY A 11 -4.20 -8.46 -20.33
C GLY A 11 -5.16 -9.67 -20.30
N MET A 12 -5.00 -10.67 -21.16
CA MET A 12 -5.98 -11.76 -21.33
C MET A 12 -5.57 -13.09 -20.69
N HIS A 13 -4.30 -13.24 -20.31
CA HIS A 13 -3.83 -14.45 -19.65
C HIS A 13 -4.46 -14.59 -18.25
N LEU A 14 -4.94 -15.80 -17.99
CA LEU A 14 -5.59 -16.11 -16.72
C LEU A 14 -4.51 -16.36 -15.67
N ILE A 15 -4.65 -15.69 -14.55
CA ILE A 15 -3.87 -15.79 -13.33
C ILE A 15 -4.58 -16.81 -12.44
N THR A 16 -3.85 -17.84 -12.02
CA THR A 16 -4.28 -18.86 -11.06
C THR A 16 -3.20 -19.06 -10.01
N ALA A 17 -3.57 -19.57 -8.83
CA ALA A 17 -2.62 -19.79 -7.74
C ALA A 17 -1.45 -20.70 -8.16
N SER A 18 -1.74 -21.75 -8.92
CA SER A 18 -0.76 -22.69 -9.47
C SER A 18 0.26 -22.09 -10.45
N GLN A 19 0.00 -20.89 -10.98
CA GLN A 19 0.86 -20.21 -11.94
C GLN A 19 1.63 -19.03 -11.33
N LEU A 20 1.37 -18.71 -10.05
CA LEU A 20 2.05 -17.65 -9.32
C LEU A 20 3.20 -18.23 -8.49
N ASP A 21 4.42 -17.83 -8.84
CA ASP A 21 5.60 -18.03 -7.99
C ASP A 21 5.88 -16.73 -7.21
N GLY A 22 5.05 -16.48 -6.19
CA GLY A 22 5.13 -15.28 -5.35
C GLY A 22 4.17 -14.15 -5.78
N LEU A 23 4.65 -12.91 -5.65
CA LEU A 23 3.89 -11.69 -5.97
C LEU A 23 4.00 -11.38 -7.46
N LEU A 24 2.86 -11.34 -8.14
CA LEU A 24 2.72 -10.70 -9.45
C LEU A 24 2.22 -9.27 -9.23
N GLN A 25 2.98 -8.30 -9.73
CA GLN A 25 2.62 -6.89 -9.69
C GLN A 25 2.49 -6.32 -11.09
N HIS A 26 1.41 -5.57 -11.32
CA HIS A 26 1.15 -4.83 -12.55
C HIS A 26 0.80 -3.38 -12.19
N ARG A 27 1.74 -2.47 -12.45
CA ARG A 27 1.58 -1.04 -12.18
C ARG A 27 1.71 -0.24 -13.48
N THR A 28 0.75 0.63 -13.74
CA THR A 28 0.73 1.56 -14.88
C THR A 28 0.48 2.99 -14.39
N GLY A 29 0.24 3.93 -15.31
CA GLY A 29 -0.20 5.28 -14.93
C GLY A 29 -1.59 5.31 -14.26
N LEU A 30 -2.42 4.28 -14.45
CA LEU A 30 -3.83 4.26 -14.06
C LEU A 30 -4.21 3.15 -13.07
N GLU A 31 -3.45 2.06 -13.01
CA GLU A 31 -3.74 0.94 -12.12
C GLU A 31 -2.48 0.44 -11.39
N ASP A 32 -2.68 -0.11 -10.20
CA ASP A 32 -1.69 -0.83 -9.40
C ASP A 32 -2.36 -2.10 -8.87
N LEU A 33 -2.03 -3.24 -9.47
CA LEU A 33 -2.69 -4.52 -9.26
C LEU A 33 -1.68 -5.54 -8.74
N CYS A 34 -1.99 -6.15 -7.60
CA CYS A 34 -1.14 -7.10 -6.91
C CYS A 34 -1.88 -8.44 -6.76
N PHE A 35 -1.18 -9.54 -7.08
CA PHE A 35 -1.71 -10.89 -7.00
C PHE A 35 -0.71 -11.81 -6.30
N TRP A 36 -1.17 -12.61 -5.35
CA TRP A 36 -0.33 -13.60 -4.68
C TRP A 36 -1.14 -14.85 -4.32
N PRO A 37 -0.50 -16.02 -4.18
CA PRO A 37 -1.21 -17.24 -3.79
C PRO A 37 -1.81 -17.09 -2.39
N CYS A 38 -3.01 -17.63 -2.19
CA CYS A 38 -3.64 -17.65 -0.87
C CYS A 38 -2.78 -18.43 0.14
N PRO A 39 -2.36 -17.82 1.27
CA PRO A 39 -1.45 -18.45 2.20
C PRO A 39 -2.08 -19.60 3.00
N TYR A 40 -3.42 -19.71 2.98
CA TYR A 40 -4.18 -20.72 3.72
C TYR A 40 -4.43 -22.02 2.93
N GLY A 41 -3.74 -22.24 1.81
CA GLY A 41 -3.80 -23.49 1.06
C GLY A 41 -5.03 -23.67 0.17
N HIS A 42 -5.84 -22.62 -0.02
CA HIS A 42 -6.91 -22.63 -1.01
C HIS A 42 -6.33 -22.42 -2.42
N ASN A 43 -6.91 -23.06 -3.44
CA ASN A 43 -6.52 -22.89 -4.84
C ASN A 43 -7.07 -21.55 -5.41
N GLU A 44 -6.79 -20.46 -4.70
CA GLU A 44 -7.26 -19.11 -4.98
C GLU A 44 -6.08 -18.14 -5.01
N VAL A 45 -6.23 -17.09 -5.81
CA VAL A 45 -5.33 -15.93 -5.87
C VAL A 45 -5.94 -14.85 -4.99
N VAL A 46 -5.15 -14.31 -4.07
CA VAL A 46 -5.49 -13.08 -3.35
C VAL A 46 -5.12 -11.92 -4.25
N PHE A 47 -6.05 -10.98 -4.36
CA PHE A 47 -5.93 -9.78 -5.17
C PHE A 47 -6.08 -8.55 -4.29
N GLU A 48 -5.22 -7.58 -4.53
CA GLU A 48 -5.39 -6.21 -4.10
C GLU A 48 -5.17 -5.29 -5.29
N GLY A 49 -6.16 -4.45 -5.58
CA GLY A 49 -6.13 -3.55 -6.74
C GLY A 49 -6.51 -2.13 -6.37
N LEU A 50 -5.74 -1.20 -6.92
CA LEU A 50 -6.00 0.24 -6.90
C LEU A 50 -6.14 0.72 -8.34
N VAL A 51 -7.23 1.41 -8.66
CA VAL A 51 -7.42 2.05 -9.97
C VAL A 51 -7.73 3.52 -9.79
N LYS A 52 -6.97 4.39 -10.47
CA LYS A 52 -7.22 5.84 -10.48
C LYS A 52 -8.55 6.14 -11.14
N CYS A 53 -9.28 7.06 -10.53
CA CYS A 53 -10.51 7.60 -11.08
C CYS A 53 -10.55 9.12 -10.84
N HIS A 54 -11.63 9.77 -11.25
CA HIS A 54 -11.78 11.19 -11.00
C HIS A 54 -11.75 11.46 -9.48
N GLU A 55 -10.87 12.38 -9.05
CA GLU A 55 -10.71 12.83 -7.65
C GLU A 55 -10.25 11.75 -6.64
N GLY A 56 -9.79 10.58 -7.08
CA GLY A 56 -9.44 9.52 -6.13
C GLY A 56 -8.93 8.23 -6.73
N VAL A 57 -9.00 7.18 -5.92
CA VAL A 57 -8.74 5.80 -6.31
C VAL A 57 -9.91 4.91 -5.90
N ARG A 58 -10.12 3.84 -6.65
CA ARG A 58 -10.97 2.71 -6.26
C ARG A 58 -10.06 1.60 -5.73
N HIS A 59 -10.37 1.08 -4.55
CA HIS A 59 -9.63 0.00 -3.91
C HIS A 59 -10.50 -1.24 -3.77
N LEU A 60 -9.96 -2.38 -4.17
CA LEU A 60 -10.63 -3.66 -4.03
C LEU A 60 -9.64 -4.71 -3.53
N VAL A 61 -10.03 -5.43 -2.48
CA VAL A 61 -9.38 -6.66 -2.04
C VAL A 61 -10.35 -7.81 -2.34
N HIS A 62 -9.88 -8.82 -3.06
CA HIS A 62 -10.73 -9.94 -3.46
C HIS A 62 -9.96 -11.26 -3.53
N ARG A 63 -10.67 -12.38 -3.64
CA ARG A 63 -10.10 -13.70 -3.91
C ARG A 63 -10.69 -14.24 -5.20
N TYR A 64 -9.82 -14.62 -6.12
CA TYR A 64 -10.22 -15.20 -7.39
C TYR A 64 -9.75 -16.65 -7.46
N ALA A 65 -10.64 -17.57 -7.84
CA ALA A 65 -10.21 -18.88 -8.32
C ALA A 65 -9.38 -18.75 -9.62
N LYS A 66 -9.78 -17.80 -10.48
CA LYS A 66 -9.16 -17.50 -11.77
C LYS A 66 -9.57 -16.11 -12.25
N VAL A 67 -8.63 -15.28 -12.68
CA VAL A 67 -8.90 -13.91 -13.17
C VAL A 67 -7.82 -13.48 -14.16
N ASN A 68 -8.04 -12.46 -14.98
CA ASN A 68 -6.95 -11.81 -15.75
C ASN A 68 -6.81 -10.34 -15.33
N LEU A 69 -5.73 -9.67 -15.75
CA LEU A 69 -5.46 -8.29 -15.35
C LEU A 69 -6.62 -7.35 -15.68
N HIS A 70 -7.19 -7.47 -16.89
CA HIS A 70 -8.26 -6.60 -17.34
C HIS A 70 -9.55 -6.79 -16.53
N GLY A 71 -9.93 -8.05 -16.25
CA GLY A 71 -11.10 -8.38 -15.44
C GLY A 71 -10.94 -7.86 -14.01
N ALA A 72 -9.76 -8.04 -13.41
CA ALA A 72 -9.48 -7.51 -12.07
C ALA A 72 -9.54 -5.98 -12.02
N ALA A 73 -9.00 -5.28 -13.03
CA ALA A 73 -9.09 -3.82 -13.12
C ALA A 73 -10.54 -3.32 -13.27
N LEU A 74 -11.35 -4.00 -14.11
CA LEU A 74 -12.77 -3.70 -14.26
C LEU A 74 -13.54 -3.93 -12.95
N ASP A 75 -13.28 -5.04 -12.26
CA ASP A 75 -13.90 -5.33 -10.97
C ASP A 75 -13.54 -4.26 -9.94
N THR A 76 -12.27 -3.80 -9.90
CA THR A 76 -11.87 -2.68 -9.03
C THR A 76 -12.65 -1.41 -9.35
N LEU A 77 -12.85 -1.08 -10.63
CA LEU A 77 -13.63 0.10 -11.02
C LEU A 77 -15.12 -0.02 -10.66
N GLN A 78 -15.71 -1.21 -10.81
CA GLN A 78 -17.15 -1.44 -10.61
C GLN A 78 -17.52 -1.66 -9.15
N HIS A 79 -16.66 -2.32 -8.39
CA HIS A 79 -16.95 -2.82 -7.05
C HIS A 79 -16.00 -2.31 -5.97
N GLY A 80 -14.90 -1.65 -6.36
CA GLY A 80 -13.95 -1.09 -5.40
C GLY A 80 -14.56 0.04 -4.58
N THR A 81 -14.13 0.14 -3.32
CA THR A 81 -14.46 1.26 -2.43
C THR A 81 -13.74 2.51 -2.94
N PHE A 82 -14.48 3.61 -3.09
CA PHE A 82 -13.87 4.88 -3.46
C PHE A 82 -13.12 5.48 -2.27
N SER A 83 -11.89 5.91 -2.52
CA SER A 83 -11.07 6.64 -1.57
C SER A 83 -10.62 7.99 -2.18
N PRO A 84 -10.97 9.13 -1.57
CA PRO A 84 -10.64 10.44 -2.11
C PRO A 84 -9.13 10.71 -2.07
N ARG A 85 -8.64 11.44 -3.08
CA ARG A 85 -7.25 11.88 -3.18
C ARG A 85 -7.15 13.38 -3.46
N PRO A 86 -6.12 14.08 -2.97
CA PRO A 86 -4.94 13.52 -2.30
C PRO A 86 -5.21 13.08 -0.86
N TYR A 87 -4.54 12.01 -0.39
CA TYR A 87 -4.61 11.58 1.00
C TYR A 87 -3.89 12.59 1.90
N ARG A 88 -4.53 13.01 2.99
CA ARG A 88 -3.98 13.94 3.99
C ARG A 88 -3.89 13.26 5.36
N LEU A 89 -3.01 13.76 6.22
CA LEU A 89 -2.88 13.32 7.61
C LEU A 89 -4.26 13.31 8.31
N ALA A 90 -4.53 12.24 9.07
CA ALA A 90 -5.78 11.99 9.79
C ALA A 90 -7.04 11.93 8.91
N GLN A 91 -6.89 11.81 7.58
CA GLN A 91 -8.03 11.48 6.72
C GLN A 91 -8.57 10.10 7.12
N ALA A 92 -9.90 9.94 7.03
CA ALA A 92 -10.58 8.70 7.40
C ALA A 92 -9.93 7.47 6.75
N CYS A 93 -9.83 6.40 7.56
CA CYS A 93 -9.18 5.16 7.15
C CYS A 93 -10.04 4.37 6.17
N ASP A 94 -9.41 3.93 5.09
CA ASP A 94 -9.87 2.79 4.31
C ASP A 94 -8.66 1.91 3.94
N GLY A 95 -8.90 0.74 3.35
CA GLY A 95 -7.83 -0.21 3.06
C GLY A 95 -6.76 0.28 2.07
N SER A 96 -6.93 1.46 1.46
CA SER A 96 -6.07 1.96 0.39
C SER A 96 -4.98 2.95 0.83
N ILE A 97 -4.91 3.26 2.14
CA ILE A 97 -4.05 4.36 2.62
C ILE A 97 -2.70 3.90 3.18
N ASN A 98 -2.44 2.59 3.26
CA ASN A 98 -1.25 2.03 3.91
C ASN A 98 0.05 2.66 3.39
N GLU A 99 0.26 2.68 2.08
CA GLU A 99 1.46 3.26 1.48
C GLU A 99 1.53 4.77 1.73
N CYS A 100 0.40 5.47 1.65
CA CYS A 100 0.32 6.90 1.90
C CYS A 100 0.76 7.26 3.33
N VAL A 101 0.27 6.52 4.33
CA VAL A 101 0.64 6.72 5.73
C VAL A 101 2.10 6.38 5.99
N LEU A 102 2.59 5.26 5.46
CA LEU A 102 3.99 4.87 5.62
C LEU A 102 4.95 5.85 4.91
N ALA A 103 4.55 6.41 3.77
CA ALA A 103 5.33 7.46 3.10
C ALA A 103 5.37 8.77 3.92
N LEU A 104 4.28 9.14 4.60
CA LEU A 104 4.26 10.26 5.56
C LEU A 104 5.19 9.99 6.75
N PHE A 105 5.24 8.76 7.26
CA PHE A 105 6.22 8.36 8.27
C PHE A 105 7.67 8.49 7.78
N VAL A 106 7.98 8.03 6.56
CA VAL A 106 9.32 8.20 5.97
C VAL A 106 9.68 9.69 5.82
N ASN A 107 8.73 10.51 5.39
CA ASN A 107 8.92 11.95 5.28
C ASN A 107 9.15 12.62 6.64
N PHE A 108 8.42 12.22 7.68
CA PHE A 108 8.65 12.64 9.07
C PHE A 108 10.06 12.29 9.53
N CYS A 109 10.49 11.05 9.34
CA CYS A 109 11.83 10.58 9.71
C CYS A 109 12.90 11.45 9.06
N ALA A 110 12.79 11.70 7.74
CA ALA A 110 13.73 12.56 7.02
C ALA A 110 13.76 13.99 7.58
N ALA A 111 12.60 14.57 7.89
CA ALA A 111 12.49 15.91 8.44
C ALA A 111 13.04 16.05 9.87
N ARG A 112 13.04 14.96 10.65
CA ARG A 112 13.58 14.91 12.02
C ARG A 112 14.99 14.30 12.11
N HIS A 113 15.61 13.99 10.97
CA HIS A 113 16.90 13.30 10.89
C HIS A 113 16.94 11.91 11.56
N HIS A 114 15.80 11.23 11.60
CA HIS A 114 15.69 9.85 12.07
C HIS A 114 15.83 8.86 10.91
N SER A 115 16.25 7.63 11.22
CA SER A 115 16.23 6.52 10.27
C SER A 115 14.88 5.80 10.34
N ALA A 116 14.18 5.74 9.19
CA ALA A 116 12.92 5.01 9.07
C ALA A 116 13.10 3.51 9.41
N ASP A 117 14.19 2.89 8.94
CA ASP A 117 14.56 1.51 9.28
C ASP A 117 14.75 1.33 10.79
N ALA A 118 15.40 2.29 11.45
CA ALA A 118 15.68 2.20 12.89
C ALA A 118 14.38 2.28 13.70
N LEU A 119 13.55 3.30 13.45
CA LEU A 119 12.28 3.46 14.18
C LEU A 119 11.31 2.30 13.88
N PHE A 120 11.23 1.86 12.63
CA PHE A 120 10.43 0.70 12.27
C PHE A 120 10.95 -0.58 12.93
N GLY A 121 12.27 -0.79 12.92
CA GLY A 121 12.90 -1.94 13.58
C GLY A 121 12.74 -1.94 15.10
N THR A 122 12.62 -0.77 15.74
CA THR A 122 12.26 -0.66 17.16
C THR A 122 10.82 -1.07 17.40
N ALA A 123 9.89 -0.65 16.54
CA ALA A 123 8.49 -1.02 16.66
C ALA A 123 8.26 -2.53 16.37
N TYR A 124 8.94 -3.07 15.36
CA TYR A 124 8.77 -4.43 14.86
C TYR A 124 10.12 -5.14 14.71
N PRO A 125 10.71 -5.62 15.82
CA PRO A 125 12.07 -6.19 15.81
C PRO A 125 12.17 -7.49 15.00
N ASP A 126 11.11 -8.30 15.01
CA ASP A 126 11.05 -9.60 14.36
C ASP A 126 10.60 -9.52 12.89
N GLU A 127 10.16 -8.35 12.42
CA GLU A 127 9.65 -8.19 11.06
C GLU A 127 10.82 -8.03 10.08
N ARG A 128 11.08 -9.09 9.32
CA ARG A 128 12.07 -9.09 8.24
C ARG A 128 11.51 -9.80 7.00
N PRO A 129 11.82 -9.31 5.77
CA PRO A 129 12.65 -8.14 5.48
C PRO A 129 11.97 -6.81 5.85
N LEU A 130 12.77 -5.77 6.08
CA LEU A 130 12.23 -4.42 6.28
C LEU A 130 11.50 -3.91 5.03
N PRO A 131 10.52 -3.00 5.17
CA PRO A 131 9.86 -2.38 4.04
C PRO A 131 10.85 -1.69 3.11
N ARG A 132 10.62 -1.81 1.80
CA ARG A 132 11.38 -1.07 0.80
C ARG A 132 10.83 0.34 0.70
N TRP A 133 11.33 1.25 1.54
CA TRP A 133 10.79 2.60 1.69
C TRP A 133 10.69 3.39 0.37
N ASN A 134 11.63 3.19 -0.54
CA ASN A 134 11.59 3.80 -1.86
C ASN A 134 10.39 3.33 -2.71
N GLU A 135 10.04 2.04 -2.64
CA GLU A 135 8.88 1.48 -3.33
C GLU A 135 7.56 1.95 -2.68
N VAL A 136 7.55 2.04 -1.34
CA VAL A 136 6.43 2.59 -0.57
C VAL A 136 6.16 4.05 -0.93
N VAL A 137 7.20 4.89 -0.93
CA VAL A 137 7.08 6.31 -1.30
C VAL A 137 6.62 6.45 -2.75
N ALA A 138 7.20 5.69 -3.69
CA ALA A 138 6.78 5.73 -5.09
C ALA A 138 5.31 5.29 -5.28
N ALA A 139 4.83 4.31 -4.51
CA ALA A 139 3.43 3.91 -4.52
C ALA A 139 2.52 5.00 -3.96
N ALA A 140 2.88 5.61 -2.84
CA ALA A 140 2.13 6.70 -2.23
C ALA A 140 2.04 7.94 -3.13
N ASP A 141 3.14 8.32 -3.77
CA ASP A 141 3.18 9.40 -4.76
C ASP A 141 2.26 9.09 -5.94
N TRP A 142 2.27 7.84 -6.41
CA TRP A 142 1.36 7.41 -7.46
C TRP A 142 -0.10 7.48 -7.01
N GLN A 143 -0.43 7.03 -5.79
CA GLN A 143 -1.79 7.08 -5.22
C GLN A 143 -2.26 8.52 -4.96
N GLY A 144 -1.33 9.46 -4.73
CA GLY A 144 -1.61 10.86 -4.46
C GLY A 144 -1.60 11.20 -2.97
N VAL A 145 -0.48 10.97 -2.29
CA VAL A 145 -0.28 11.45 -0.91
C VAL A 145 0.02 12.96 -0.87
N CYS A 146 -0.46 13.67 0.15
CA CYS A 146 -0.13 15.07 0.40
C CYS A 146 0.81 15.17 1.60
N TYR A 147 2.07 15.52 1.35
CA TYR A 147 3.05 15.78 2.40
C TYR A 147 2.81 17.14 3.08
N PRO A 148 2.90 17.24 4.42
CA PRO A 148 2.83 18.52 5.09
C PRO A 148 4.08 19.36 4.78
N ALA A 149 3.93 20.68 4.70
CA ALA A 149 5.07 21.57 4.49
C ALA A 149 6.01 21.64 5.71
N ARG A 150 5.48 21.35 6.91
CA ARG A 150 6.19 21.37 8.20
C ARG A 150 5.64 20.30 9.13
N TRP A 151 6.50 19.74 9.97
CA TRP A 151 6.16 18.77 11.00
C TRP A 151 5.97 19.43 12.37
N ASP A 152 4.93 20.26 12.47
CA ASP A 152 4.48 20.85 13.73
C ASP A 152 3.65 19.86 14.58
N THR A 153 3.20 20.29 15.76
CA THR A 153 2.43 19.45 16.69
C THR A 153 1.17 18.87 16.05
N ALA A 154 0.50 19.62 15.18
CA ALA A 154 -0.72 19.14 14.52
C ALA A 154 -0.41 18.08 13.45
N ALA A 155 0.65 18.30 12.65
CA ALA A 155 1.09 17.33 11.66
C ALA A 155 1.55 16.00 12.32
N VAL A 156 2.29 16.09 13.43
CA VAL A 156 2.70 14.91 14.20
C VAL A 156 1.49 14.16 14.75
N ALA A 157 0.55 14.87 15.40
CA ALA A 157 -0.67 14.24 15.89
C ALA A 157 -1.46 13.53 14.77
N GLY A 158 -1.57 14.16 13.59
CA GLY A 158 -2.22 13.56 12.44
C GLY A 158 -1.48 12.33 11.88
N LEU A 159 -0.15 12.26 12.01
CA LEU A 159 0.61 11.07 11.64
C LEU A 159 0.35 9.92 12.62
N LEU A 160 0.33 10.21 13.93
CA LEU A 160 0.02 9.20 14.95
C LEU A 160 -1.38 8.61 14.74
N GLU A 161 -2.37 9.46 14.48
CA GLU A 161 -3.74 9.03 14.17
C GLU A 161 -3.78 8.17 12.89
N SER A 162 -3.06 8.59 11.85
CA SER A 162 -2.97 7.83 10.59
C SER A 162 -2.32 6.45 10.78
N LEU A 163 -1.27 6.36 11.61
CA LEU A 163 -0.60 5.09 11.92
C LEU A 163 -1.53 4.15 12.71
N HIS A 164 -2.30 4.68 13.66
CA HIS A 164 -3.33 3.90 14.34
C HIS A 164 -4.42 3.41 13.39
N ALA A 165 -4.85 4.25 12.45
CA ALA A 165 -5.84 3.91 11.44
C ALA A 165 -5.45 2.67 10.61
N ILE A 166 -4.17 2.52 10.26
CA ILE A 166 -3.66 1.36 9.51
C ILE A 166 -3.20 0.20 10.41
N ASN A 167 -3.51 0.25 11.72
CA ASN A 167 -3.12 -0.72 12.75
C ASN A 167 -1.61 -0.77 13.07
N TYR A 168 -0.85 0.27 12.74
CA TYR A 168 0.58 0.40 13.07
C TYR A 168 0.78 1.04 14.47
N HIS A 169 0.10 0.50 15.49
CA HIS A 169 0.07 1.09 16.83
C HIS A 169 1.44 1.14 17.52
N GLN A 170 2.27 0.12 17.32
CA GLN A 170 3.63 0.08 17.90
C GLN A 170 4.52 1.15 17.25
N LEU A 171 4.39 1.34 15.94
CA LEU A 171 5.11 2.42 15.24
C LEU A 171 4.65 3.79 15.68
N ALA A 172 3.35 3.98 15.90
CA ALA A 172 2.82 5.23 16.45
C ALA A 172 3.43 5.54 17.83
N ALA A 173 3.57 4.56 18.72
CA ALA A 173 4.22 4.74 20.02
C ALA A 173 5.68 5.17 19.88
N VAL A 174 6.46 4.50 19.02
CA VAL A 174 7.87 4.86 18.76
C VAL A 174 7.99 6.26 18.15
N VAL A 175 7.11 6.63 17.22
CA VAL A 175 7.09 7.97 16.64
C VAL A 175 6.77 9.03 17.68
N ALA A 176 5.82 8.77 18.59
CA ALA A 176 5.46 9.70 19.65
C ALA A 176 6.62 9.99 20.60
N GLU A 177 7.44 8.98 20.93
CA GLU A 177 8.64 9.14 21.76
C GLU A 177 9.77 9.89 21.03
N ALA A 178 9.83 9.78 19.70
CA ALA A 178 10.85 10.41 18.85
C ALA A 178 10.49 11.83 18.35
N SER A 179 9.30 12.34 18.70
CA SER A 179 8.70 13.59 18.19
C SER A 179 9.03 14.85 18.98
#